data_AF-N6UP09-F1
#
_entry.id   AF-N6UP09-F1
#
_cell.length_a   1.000
_cell.length_b   1.000
_cell.length_c   1.000
_cell.angle_alpha   90.00
_cell.angle_beta   90.00
_cell.angle_gamma   90.00
#
_symmetry.space_group_name_H-M   'P 1'
#
loop_
_entity.id
_entity.type
_entity.pdbx_description
1 polymer ?
#
loop_
_entity_poly.entity_id
_entity_poly.type
_entity_poly.pdbx_seq_one_letter_code
_entity_poly.pdbx_strand_id
1 'polypeptide(L)'
;VRHLVGQRLVVVTIQYRLGSLGFLSSGSKHLPGNAGLWDMALAVQWVRNYVGFFGGNPHRIVVMGHNTGASSALLLSLTKIAKGTAVSHWAIDSNPSNTAHQIAKENGCPTVNYLTMVKCLQKVPVESIIKGDSQIEFQQIQAEGFTSGLNGRLATAPVTEGLNDRRSLPGLVEVDPVEALYKQENQKIPLLTGVTKDETKRAVRGQFRKNILQQLDTIPNFLDQVLIEKLQKGPLITKLSGRLTNLRKLVNSTHSLTANIQDALSGLDSALPINFKNYLKTDTSDAAGNLNKIADVTGDALFNLPAFMTAQYWKGAPSYLYSFEHSGGLNRGFSFLQGSPLIGNVSIDAANNSVGHGDELAYLFDAQDLEGNPLPEGEATEDDLKVRNTFTKLIADFARHGSITVDDANLPTFNGGDNNFVQIKPNPVLASNFKYCEVALWTKIGERLKSRYCQFLKPLEVDASGQKNLNPIVLPHSQLSRNT
;
A
#
# COMPACT_ATOMS: atom_id res chain seq x y z
N VAL A 1 11.86 -15.52 12.48
CA VAL A 1 10.74 -16.38 11.98
C VAL A 1 10.14 -17.34 13.03
N ARG A 2 10.62 -17.38 14.27
CA ARG A 2 10.30 -18.45 15.24
C ARG A 2 8.81 -18.58 15.55
N HIS A 3 8.09 -17.46 15.67
CA HIS A 3 6.66 -17.46 16.02
C HIS A 3 5.77 -18.15 14.98
N LEU A 4 6.03 -17.92 13.69
CA LEU A 4 5.33 -18.59 12.60
C LEU A 4 5.66 -20.09 12.51
N VAL A 5 6.89 -20.48 12.84
CA VAL A 5 7.27 -21.91 12.99
C VAL A 5 6.55 -22.55 14.19
N GLY A 6 6.37 -21.80 15.29
CA GLY A 6 5.55 -22.20 16.44
C GLY A 6 4.09 -22.50 16.07
N GLN A 7 3.54 -21.78 15.09
CA GLN A 7 2.22 -22.05 14.48
C GLN A 7 2.21 -23.25 13.50
N ARG A 8 3.27 -24.08 13.51
CA ARG A 8 3.45 -25.27 12.66
C ARG A 8 3.45 -24.96 11.16
N LEU A 9 4.10 -23.86 10.76
CA LEU A 9 4.36 -23.52 9.36
C LEU A 9 5.82 -23.81 8.99
N VAL A 10 6.06 -24.26 7.76
CA VAL A 10 7.38 -24.18 7.12
C VAL A 10 7.52 -22.78 6.55
N VAL A 11 8.47 -22.00 7.07
CA VAL A 11 8.71 -20.61 6.66
C VAL A 11 9.96 -20.55 5.80
N VAL A 12 9.85 -20.01 4.58
CA VAL A 12 10.99 -19.79 3.68
C VAL A 12 11.14 -18.29 3.43
N THR A 13 12.27 -17.73 3.85
CA THR A 13 12.68 -16.36 3.55
C THR A 13 13.60 -16.37 2.32
N ILE A 14 13.34 -15.50 1.35
CA ILE A 14 14.09 -15.44 0.08
C ILE A 14 14.79 -14.09 -0.07
N GLN A 15 15.99 -14.12 -0.64
CA GLN A 15 16.66 -12.92 -1.14
C GLN A 15 16.47 -12.83 -2.66
N TYR A 16 16.49 -11.60 -3.18
CA TYR A 16 16.33 -11.27 -4.60
C TYR A 16 17.16 -10.02 -4.92
N ARG A 17 17.48 -9.78 -6.19
CA ARG A 17 18.24 -8.59 -6.57
C ARG A 17 17.44 -7.30 -6.32
N LEU A 18 18.10 -6.32 -5.71
CA LEU A 18 17.54 -5.01 -5.32
C LEU A 18 18.02 -3.89 -6.24
N GLY A 19 17.35 -2.74 -6.17
CA GLY A 19 17.73 -1.52 -6.89
C GLY A 19 17.97 -1.74 -8.38
N SER A 20 18.94 -1.04 -8.93
CA SER A 20 19.31 -1.15 -10.34
C SER A 20 19.79 -2.55 -10.75
N LEU A 21 20.27 -3.36 -9.82
CA LEU A 21 20.70 -4.74 -10.10
C LEU A 21 19.51 -5.69 -10.34
N GLY A 22 18.34 -5.37 -9.76
CA GLY A 22 17.11 -6.15 -9.88
C GLY A 22 16.07 -5.58 -10.85
N PHE A 23 15.98 -4.25 -10.96
CA PHE A 23 14.81 -3.59 -11.55
C PHE A 23 15.12 -2.55 -12.63
N LEU A 24 16.40 -2.24 -12.91
CA LEU A 24 16.74 -1.27 -13.97
C LEU A 24 16.22 -1.75 -15.33
N SER A 25 15.51 -0.88 -16.03
CA SER A 25 14.96 -1.14 -17.36
C SER A 25 15.19 0.05 -18.28
N SER A 26 15.54 -0.23 -19.53
CA SER A 26 15.57 0.79 -20.59
C SER A 26 14.24 0.90 -21.34
N GLY A 27 13.27 0.03 -21.02
CA GLY A 27 12.14 -0.23 -21.90
C GLY A 27 12.51 -0.90 -23.24
N SER A 28 13.76 -1.36 -23.40
CA SER A 28 14.26 -2.02 -24.62
C SER A 28 14.72 -3.46 -24.36
N LYS A 29 14.93 -4.24 -25.42
CA LYS A 29 15.38 -5.64 -25.33
C LYS A 29 16.80 -5.85 -24.78
N HIS A 30 17.57 -4.78 -24.64
CA HIS A 30 18.92 -4.86 -24.09
C HIS A 30 18.93 -4.74 -22.56
N LEU A 31 17.85 -4.24 -21.97
CA LEU A 31 17.66 -4.14 -20.54
C LEU A 31 16.14 -4.08 -20.26
N PRO A 32 15.45 -5.24 -20.16
CA PRO A 32 14.01 -5.31 -19.97
C PRO A 32 13.53 -4.90 -18.58
N GLY A 33 14.33 -5.13 -17.53
CA GLY A 33 13.91 -5.00 -16.13
C GLY A 33 13.42 -6.31 -15.51
N ASN A 34 12.72 -6.20 -14.39
CA ASN A 34 12.05 -7.30 -13.67
C ASN A 34 12.93 -8.50 -13.27
N ALA A 35 14.26 -8.35 -13.25
CA ALA A 35 15.17 -9.43 -12.87
C ALA A 35 14.98 -9.89 -11.41
N GLY A 36 14.68 -8.96 -10.50
CA GLY A 36 14.31 -9.26 -9.12
C GLY A 36 12.97 -10.00 -8.98
N LEU A 37 11.98 -9.74 -9.85
CA LEU A 37 10.74 -10.54 -9.89
C LEU A 37 11.02 -11.96 -10.41
N TRP A 38 11.91 -12.11 -11.40
CA TRP A 38 12.34 -13.43 -11.88
C TRP A 38 13.08 -14.23 -10.79
N ASP A 39 13.91 -13.59 -9.97
CA ASP A 39 14.55 -14.25 -8.81
C ASP A 39 13.50 -14.82 -7.86
N MET A 40 12.47 -14.05 -7.51
CA MET A 40 11.40 -14.53 -6.64
C MET A 40 10.54 -15.61 -7.29
N ALA A 41 10.25 -15.51 -8.60
CA ALA A 41 9.51 -16.54 -9.33
C ALA A 41 10.26 -17.88 -9.35
N LEU A 42 11.57 -17.83 -9.57
CA LEU A 42 12.45 -18.99 -9.48
C LEU A 42 12.53 -19.54 -8.04
N ALA A 43 12.56 -18.68 -7.03
CA ALA A 43 12.55 -19.10 -5.63
C ALA A 43 11.22 -19.80 -5.26
N VAL A 44 10.07 -19.28 -5.70
CA VAL A 44 8.76 -19.95 -5.52
C VAL A 44 8.71 -21.29 -6.25
N GLN A 45 9.28 -21.38 -7.46
CA GLN A 45 9.40 -22.65 -8.19
C GLN A 45 10.31 -23.65 -7.45
N TRP A 46 11.44 -23.18 -6.88
CA TRP A 46 12.33 -24.01 -6.06
C TRP A 46 11.60 -24.53 -4.82
N VAL A 47 10.90 -23.66 -4.07
CA VAL A 47 10.10 -24.06 -2.90
C VAL A 47 9.05 -25.10 -3.32
N ARG A 48 8.33 -24.89 -4.43
CA ARG A 48 7.36 -25.86 -4.94
C ARG A 48 7.98 -27.23 -5.27
N ASN A 49 9.21 -27.27 -5.76
CA ASN A 49 9.88 -28.52 -6.13
C ASN A 49 10.51 -29.24 -4.91
N TYR A 50 10.97 -28.49 -3.89
CA TYR A 50 11.83 -29.04 -2.83
C TYR A 50 11.28 -28.94 -1.40
N VAL A 51 10.22 -28.16 -1.12
CA VAL A 51 9.72 -27.97 0.26
C VAL A 51 9.22 -29.26 0.92
N GLY A 52 8.86 -30.27 0.12
CA GLY A 52 8.51 -31.62 0.60
C GLY A 52 9.63 -32.30 1.40
N PHE A 53 10.90 -32.06 1.05
CA PHE A 53 12.06 -32.58 1.81
C PHE A 53 12.21 -31.92 3.19
N PHE A 54 11.55 -30.79 3.41
CA PHE A 54 11.52 -30.04 4.68
C PHE A 54 10.19 -30.21 5.42
N GLY A 55 9.35 -31.18 5.02
CA GLY A 55 8.03 -31.44 5.63
C GLY A 55 6.93 -30.46 5.24
N GLY A 56 7.17 -29.54 4.30
CA GLY A 56 6.16 -28.62 3.79
C GLY A 56 5.33 -29.23 2.65
N ASN A 57 4.13 -28.67 2.43
CA ASN A 57 3.23 -29.16 1.38
C ASN A 57 3.39 -28.32 0.09
N PRO A 58 3.91 -28.88 -1.02
CA PRO A 58 4.15 -28.15 -2.27
C PRO A 58 2.88 -27.68 -2.99
N HIS A 59 1.70 -28.14 -2.55
CA HIS A 59 0.39 -27.68 -3.04
C HIS A 59 -0.27 -26.62 -2.14
N ARG A 60 0.36 -26.25 -1.01
CA ARG A 60 -0.10 -25.23 -0.06
C ARG A 60 1.03 -24.22 0.20
N ILE A 61 1.37 -23.45 -0.83
CA ILE A 61 2.37 -22.37 -0.75
C ILE A 61 1.63 -21.03 -0.75
N VAL A 62 1.86 -20.23 0.29
CA VAL A 62 1.43 -18.83 0.37
C VAL A 62 2.66 -17.95 0.27
N VAL A 63 2.65 -17.04 -0.70
CA VAL A 63 3.66 -15.99 -0.85
C VAL A 63 3.17 -14.76 -0.09
N MET A 64 3.99 -14.24 0.81
CA MET A 64 3.68 -13.05 1.60
C MET A 64 4.87 -12.09 1.60
N GLY A 65 4.60 -10.82 1.88
CA GLY A 65 5.61 -9.78 2.04
C GLY A 65 5.00 -8.52 2.64
N HIS A 66 5.87 -7.57 2.99
CA HIS A 66 5.51 -6.26 3.55
C HIS A 66 6.07 -5.15 2.64
N ASN A 67 5.40 -4.00 2.56
CA ASN A 67 5.76 -2.87 1.67
C ASN A 67 6.11 -3.34 0.24
N THR A 68 7.33 -3.09 -0.26
CA THR A 68 7.79 -3.51 -1.60
C THR A 68 7.74 -5.02 -1.79
N GLY A 69 7.94 -5.80 -0.73
CA GLY A 69 7.70 -7.24 -0.71
C GLY A 69 6.22 -7.61 -0.84
N ALA A 70 5.30 -6.83 -0.27
CA ALA A 70 3.85 -7.05 -0.42
C ALA A 70 3.45 -6.84 -1.88
N SER A 71 3.82 -5.71 -2.48
CA SER A 71 3.60 -5.47 -3.91
C SER A 71 4.28 -6.51 -4.79
N SER A 72 5.46 -7.02 -4.40
CA SER A 72 6.16 -8.04 -5.20
C SER A 72 5.50 -9.42 -5.13
N ALA A 73 5.09 -9.90 -3.95
CA ALA A 73 4.26 -11.11 -3.79
C ALA A 73 2.97 -10.99 -4.63
N LEU A 74 2.41 -9.79 -4.63
CA LEU A 74 1.19 -9.41 -5.29
C LEU A 74 1.37 -9.11 -6.82
N LEU A 75 2.61 -8.92 -7.30
CA LEU A 75 2.99 -8.81 -8.72
C LEU A 75 3.46 -10.14 -9.32
N LEU A 76 4.14 -11.00 -8.55
CA LEU A 76 4.37 -12.40 -8.93
C LEU A 76 3.05 -13.09 -9.28
N SER A 77 2.01 -12.59 -8.64
CA SER A 77 0.67 -13.02 -8.85
C SER A 77 0.00 -12.33 -10.07
N LEU A 78 0.52 -11.27 -10.70
CA LEU A 78 0.00 -10.81 -12.03
C LEU A 78 0.28 -11.79 -13.18
N THR A 79 1.03 -12.84 -12.93
CA THR A 79 1.71 -13.60 -13.97
C THR A 79 0.87 -14.79 -14.43
N LYS A 80 1.28 -15.46 -15.51
CA LYS A 80 0.75 -16.79 -15.85
C LYS A 80 1.34 -17.89 -14.95
N ILE A 81 2.28 -17.54 -14.06
CA ILE A 81 3.11 -18.43 -13.24
C ILE A 81 2.62 -18.48 -11.77
N ALA A 82 2.00 -17.41 -11.25
CA ALA A 82 1.18 -17.32 -10.03
C ALA A 82 0.11 -16.19 -10.20
N LYS A 83 -1.00 -16.12 -9.42
CA LYS A 83 -2.24 -15.33 -9.74
C LYS A 83 -2.75 -14.29 -8.68
N GLY A 84 -2.97 -12.99 -8.99
CA GLY A 84 -3.19 -11.80 -8.09
C GLY A 84 -2.67 -10.41 -8.63
N THR A 85 -2.79 -9.24 -7.92
CA THR A 85 -2.43 -7.87 -8.48
C THR A 85 -2.03 -6.72 -7.51
N ALA A 86 -1.00 -5.93 -7.83
CA ALA A 86 -0.45 -4.87 -6.95
C ALA A 86 -0.73 -3.42 -7.40
N VAL A 87 -1.68 -2.72 -6.76
CA VAL A 87 -2.17 -1.40 -7.21
C VAL A 87 -1.58 -0.18 -6.48
N SER A 88 -0.62 -0.36 -5.58
CA SER A 88 0.10 0.74 -4.93
C SER A 88 0.83 1.59 -5.97
N HIS A 89 0.82 2.92 -5.81
CA HIS A 89 1.39 3.87 -6.79
C HIS A 89 2.85 3.54 -7.15
N TRP A 90 3.61 3.06 -6.17
CA TRP A 90 5.04 2.77 -6.24
C TRP A 90 5.38 1.34 -6.67
N ALA A 91 4.37 0.49 -6.93
CA ALA A 91 4.61 -0.89 -7.35
C ALA A 91 5.27 -1.00 -8.75
N ILE A 92 5.24 0.07 -9.56
CA ILE A 92 5.83 0.12 -10.91
C ILE A 92 6.54 1.45 -11.19
N ASP A 93 7.70 1.40 -11.85
CA ASP A 93 8.32 2.58 -12.48
C ASP A 93 7.61 2.90 -13.80
N SER A 94 6.97 4.07 -13.85
CA SER A 94 6.27 4.58 -15.03
C SER A 94 7.19 5.28 -16.06
N ASN A 95 8.49 5.46 -15.78
CA ASN A 95 9.44 6.07 -16.72
C ASN A 95 10.84 5.41 -16.67
N PRO A 96 10.93 4.08 -16.90
CA PRO A 96 12.17 3.33 -16.69
C PRO A 96 13.33 3.80 -17.56
N SER A 97 13.06 4.18 -18.81
CA SER A 97 14.08 4.72 -19.72
C SER A 97 14.81 5.93 -19.12
N ASN A 98 14.09 6.86 -18.48
CA ASN A 98 14.72 7.99 -17.81
C ASN A 98 15.58 7.56 -16.62
N THR A 99 15.08 6.64 -15.78
CA THR A 99 15.83 6.06 -14.65
C THR A 99 17.13 5.38 -15.12
N ALA A 100 17.08 4.62 -16.23
CA ALA A 100 18.26 4.01 -16.83
C ALA A 100 19.27 5.01 -17.40
N HIS A 101 18.80 6.11 -18.01
CA HIS A 101 19.68 7.19 -18.45
C HIS A 101 20.34 7.93 -17.28
N GLN A 102 19.63 8.12 -16.15
CA GLN A 102 20.19 8.72 -14.94
C GLN A 102 21.30 7.84 -14.34
N ILE A 103 21.04 6.54 -14.12
CA ILE A 103 22.05 5.58 -13.64
C ILE A 103 23.26 5.51 -14.59
N ALA A 104 23.03 5.47 -15.90
CA ALA A 104 24.11 5.52 -16.88
C ALA A 104 24.94 6.81 -16.78
N LYS A 105 24.30 7.96 -16.63
CA LYS A 105 24.98 9.26 -16.52
C LYS A 105 25.83 9.38 -15.24
N GLU A 106 25.29 9.00 -14.08
CA GLU A 106 26.02 9.00 -12.80
C GLU A 106 27.25 8.07 -12.83
N ASN A 107 27.21 7.01 -13.65
CA ASN A 107 28.31 6.06 -13.85
C ASN A 107 29.16 6.32 -15.11
N GLY A 108 29.03 7.49 -15.74
CA GLY A 108 29.85 7.87 -16.91
C GLY A 108 29.60 7.06 -18.20
N CYS A 109 28.49 6.31 -18.27
CA CYS A 109 28.17 5.44 -19.39
C CYS A 109 27.43 6.16 -20.54
N PRO A 110 27.67 5.78 -21.82
CA PRO A 110 26.98 6.37 -22.97
C PRO A 110 25.47 6.13 -22.93
N THR A 111 24.67 7.18 -23.13
CA THR A 111 23.20 7.13 -23.05
C THR A 111 22.50 6.97 -24.40
N VAL A 112 23.16 7.26 -25.53
CA VAL A 112 22.51 7.34 -26.86
C VAL A 112 22.09 5.97 -27.42
N ASN A 113 22.84 4.91 -27.12
CA ASN A 113 22.57 3.56 -27.62
C ASN A 113 22.46 2.57 -26.46
N TYR A 114 21.28 1.96 -26.27
CA TYR A 114 21.01 1.06 -25.15
C TYR A 114 21.95 -0.16 -25.07
N LEU A 115 22.41 -0.72 -26.19
CA LEU A 115 23.34 -1.85 -26.15
C LEU A 115 24.72 -1.41 -25.65
N THR A 116 25.21 -0.24 -26.09
CA THR A 116 26.47 0.34 -25.60
C THR A 116 26.36 0.78 -24.15
N MET A 117 25.23 1.37 -23.76
CA MET A 117 24.90 1.75 -22.37
C MET A 117 24.98 0.56 -21.43
N VAL A 118 24.29 -0.53 -21.77
CA VAL A 118 24.26 -1.77 -20.97
C VAL A 118 25.64 -2.42 -20.90
N LYS A 119 26.37 -2.52 -22.02
CA LYS A 119 27.74 -3.04 -22.05
C LYS A 119 28.74 -2.21 -21.23
N CYS A 120 28.45 -0.93 -21.03
CA CYS A 120 29.22 -0.08 -20.13
C CYS A 120 28.85 -0.36 -18.67
N LEU A 121 27.55 -0.31 -18.33
CA LEU A 121 27.04 -0.57 -16.98
C LEU A 121 27.48 -1.95 -16.44
N GLN A 122 27.53 -2.98 -17.29
CA GLN A 122 28.02 -4.32 -16.94
C GLN A 122 29.52 -4.40 -16.58
N LYS A 123 30.29 -3.33 -16.82
CA LYS A 123 31.73 -3.22 -16.47
C LYS A 123 32.00 -2.27 -15.30
N VAL A 124 30.98 -1.57 -14.82
CA VAL A 124 31.08 -0.63 -13.70
C VAL A 124 31.07 -1.42 -12.38
N PRO A 125 31.84 -1.03 -11.35
CA PRO A 125 31.78 -1.65 -10.04
C PRO A 125 30.37 -1.57 -9.43
N VAL A 126 29.92 -2.65 -8.78
CA VAL A 126 28.56 -2.78 -8.25
C VAL A 126 28.25 -1.68 -7.23
N GLU A 127 29.24 -1.27 -6.45
CA GLU A 127 29.18 -0.20 -5.46
C GLU A 127 28.86 1.16 -6.10
N SER A 128 29.27 1.39 -7.35
CA SER A 128 29.00 2.62 -8.08
C SER A 128 27.55 2.65 -8.61
N ILE A 129 27.01 1.49 -8.99
CA ILE A 129 25.59 1.33 -9.33
C ILE A 129 24.72 1.60 -8.10
N ILE A 130 25.04 0.99 -6.95
CA ILE A 130 24.32 1.19 -5.68
C ILE A 130 24.38 2.65 -5.23
N LYS A 131 25.55 3.30 -5.35
CA LYS A 131 25.69 4.73 -5.07
C LYS A 131 24.82 5.58 -6.00
N GLY A 132 24.72 5.22 -7.28
CA GLY A 132 23.83 5.83 -8.25
C GLY A 132 22.36 5.74 -7.85
N ASP A 133 21.90 4.58 -7.38
CA ASP A 133 20.53 4.40 -6.85
C ASP A 133 20.26 5.39 -5.68
N SER A 134 21.17 5.45 -4.69
CA SER A 134 21.05 6.38 -3.55
C SER A 134 21.10 7.86 -3.95
N GLN A 135 21.88 8.21 -4.97
CA GLN A 135 21.93 9.58 -5.52
C GLN A 135 20.61 9.96 -6.19
N ILE A 136 20.00 9.05 -6.96
CA ILE A 136 18.69 9.28 -7.59
C ILE A 136 17.60 9.42 -6.54
N GLU A 137 17.56 8.56 -5.51
CA GLU A 137 16.63 8.67 -4.38
C GLU A 137 16.73 10.04 -3.70
N PHE A 138 17.95 10.47 -3.38
CA PHE A 138 18.16 11.79 -2.79
C PHE A 138 17.68 12.92 -3.73
N GLN A 139 18.02 12.88 -5.01
CA GLN A 139 17.59 13.87 -6.02
C GLN A 139 16.05 13.92 -6.14
N GLN A 140 15.37 12.78 -6.13
CA GLN A 140 13.90 12.70 -6.22
C GLN A 140 13.20 13.22 -4.96
N ILE A 141 13.74 12.96 -3.77
CA ILE A 141 13.23 13.55 -2.51
C ILE A 141 13.37 15.08 -2.53
N GLN A 142 14.50 15.61 -3.00
CA GLN A 142 14.70 17.07 -3.11
C GLN A 142 13.78 17.70 -4.17
N ALA A 143 13.61 17.06 -5.34
CA ALA A 143 12.82 17.61 -6.45
C ALA A 143 11.30 17.52 -6.21
N GLU A 144 10.81 16.44 -5.60
CA GLU A 144 9.37 16.21 -5.42
C GLU A 144 8.88 16.45 -3.98
N GLY A 145 9.77 16.74 -3.02
CA GLY A 145 9.45 16.99 -1.62
C GLY A 145 8.95 15.74 -0.87
N PHE A 146 8.52 15.91 0.38
CA PHE A 146 8.19 14.78 1.27
C PHE A 146 7.22 13.72 0.69
N THR A 147 6.34 14.12 -0.23
CA THR A 147 5.40 13.20 -0.89
C THR A 147 6.06 12.09 -1.72
N SER A 148 7.27 12.27 -2.25
CA SER A 148 8.02 11.19 -2.92
C SER A 148 8.63 10.24 -1.90
N GLY A 149 9.21 10.77 -0.82
CA GLY A 149 9.64 9.98 0.33
C GLY A 149 8.52 9.12 0.93
N LEU A 150 7.32 9.68 1.11
CA LEU A 150 6.14 8.92 1.56
C LEU A 150 5.59 7.95 0.51
N ASN A 151 5.75 8.24 -0.79
CA ASN A 151 5.26 7.35 -1.82
C ASN A 151 6.25 6.21 -2.13
N GLY A 152 7.51 6.24 -1.69
CA GLY A 152 8.47 5.15 -1.89
C GLY A 152 8.92 4.94 -3.35
N ARG A 153 8.48 5.76 -4.30
CA ARG A 153 8.96 5.77 -5.68
C ARG A 153 10.21 6.65 -5.75
N LEU A 154 11.34 6.07 -5.34
CA LEU A 154 12.60 6.78 -5.12
C LEU A 154 13.74 6.31 -6.03
N ALA A 155 13.60 5.12 -6.63
CA ALA A 155 14.59 4.53 -7.51
C ALA A 155 13.89 3.60 -8.52
N THR A 156 14.63 2.66 -9.10
CA THR A 156 14.10 1.59 -9.95
C THR A 156 13.04 0.75 -9.24
N ALA A 157 11.97 0.42 -9.94
CA ALA A 157 10.90 -0.47 -9.49
C ALA A 157 10.49 -1.41 -10.64
N PRO A 158 9.63 -2.42 -10.41
CA PRO A 158 9.10 -3.26 -11.49
C PRO A 158 8.54 -2.45 -12.67
N VAL A 159 8.53 -3.05 -13.86
CA VAL A 159 8.08 -2.38 -15.10
C VAL A 159 7.05 -3.20 -15.85
N THR A 160 6.21 -2.55 -16.65
CA THR A 160 5.31 -3.24 -17.57
C THR A 160 6.06 -3.79 -18.79
N GLU A 161 6.06 -5.11 -18.89
CA GLU A 161 6.49 -5.85 -20.06
C GLU A 161 5.35 -5.89 -21.09
N GLY A 162 5.67 -6.04 -22.36
CA GLY A 162 4.71 -6.05 -23.46
C GLY A 162 4.59 -7.45 -24.04
N LEU A 163 3.36 -7.86 -24.37
CA LEU A 163 3.11 -9.17 -24.96
C LEU A 163 3.90 -9.33 -26.28
N ASN A 164 4.88 -10.25 -26.30
CA ASN A 164 5.79 -10.49 -27.43
C ASN A 164 6.62 -9.28 -27.89
N ASP A 165 6.92 -8.34 -26.98
CA ASP A 165 7.73 -7.14 -27.24
C ASP A 165 9.22 -7.42 -27.59
N ARG A 166 9.64 -8.69 -27.57
CA ARG A 166 11.00 -9.19 -27.79
C ARG A 166 12.01 -8.69 -26.76
N ARG A 167 11.56 -8.20 -25.59
CA ARG A 167 12.43 -7.66 -24.54
C ARG A 167 12.85 -8.71 -23.51
N SER A 168 12.03 -9.73 -23.28
CA SER A 168 12.19 -10.66 -22.15
C SER A 168 11.89 -12.12 -22.52
N LEU A 169 11.96 -12.99 -21.51
CA LEU A 169 11.19 -14.24 -21.40
C LEU A 169 9.66 -13.93 -21.52
N PRO A 170 8.72 -14.90 -21.51
CA PRO A 170 7.29 -14.58 -21.37
C PRO A 170 7.08 -13.60 -20.21
N GLY A 171 6.55 -12.41 -20.50
CA GLY A 171 6.55 -11.28 -19.58
C GLY A 171 5.85 -11.62 -18.25
N LEU A 172 6.43 -11.15 -17.15
CA LEU A 172 5.81 -11.33 -15.83
C LEU A 172 4.67 -10.31 -15.67
N VAL A 173 4.94 -9.04 -15.98
CA VAL A 173 3.99 -7.94 -15.78
C VAL A 173 3.50 -7.42 -17.14
N GLU A 174 2.72 -8.24 -17.85
CA GLU A 174 2.23 -7.94 -19.22
C GLU A 174 1.19 -6.79 -19.29
N VAL A 175 0.59 -6.41 -18.15
CA VAL A 175 -0.50 -5.44 -18.05
C VAL A 175 -0.29 -4.55 -16.83
N ASP A 176 -0.67 -3.28 -16.95
CA ASP A 176 -0.71 -2.35 -15.82
C ASP A 176 -1.54 -2.93 -14.64
N PRO A 177 -1.01 -2.95 -13.40
CA PRO A 177 -1.67 -3.63 -12.27
C PRO A 177 -3.06 -3.10 -11.93
N VAL A 178 -3.31 -1.80 -12.08
CA VAL A 178 -4.63 -1.21 -11.83
C VAL A 178 -5.62 -1.72 -12.86
N GLU A 179 -5.23 -1.74 -14.15
CA GLU A 179 -6.04 -2.35 -15.20
C GLU A 179 -6.23 -3.85 -15.02
N ALA A 180 -5.19 -4.56 -14.56
CA ALA A 180 -5.23 -5.99 -14.33
C ALA A 180 -6.11 -6.38 -13.13
N LEU A 181 -6.18 -5.56 -12.07
CA LEU A 181 -7.15 -5.74 -10.98
C LEU A 181 -8.59 -5.67 -11.51
N TYR A 182 -8.87 -4.73 -12.40
CA TYR A 182 -10.22 -4.58 -12.95
C TYR A 182 -10.62 -5.61 -13.99
N LYS A 183 -9.66 -6.07 -14.80
CA LYS A 183 -9.86 -7.09 -15.85
C LYS A 183 -9.78 -8.52 -15.32
N GLN A 184 -9.47 -8.71 -14.05
CA GLN A 184 -9.56 -10.01 -13.38
C GLN A 184 -11.02 -10.40 -13.23
N GLU A 185 -11.43 -11.44 -13.94
CA GLU A 185 -12.75 -12.06 -13.81
C GLU A 185 -12.70 -13.38 -13.03
N ASN A 186 -11.53 -14.03 -12.95
CA ASN A 186 -11.39 -15.42 -12.48
C ASN A 186 -10.08 -15.67 -11.69
N GLN A 187 -9.90 -14.91 -10.62
CA GLN A 187 -8.84 -15.15 -9.64
C GLN A 187 -9.10 -16.46 -8.87
N LYS A 188 -8.06 -17.27 -8.61
CA LYS A 188 -8.20 -18.61 -7.99
C LYS A 188 -7.52 -18.77 -6.63
N ILE A 189 -6.75 -17.78 -6.21
CA ILE A 189 -6.00 -17.80 -4.94
C ILE A 189 -6.63 -16.77 -4.00
N PRO A 190 -6.99 -17.14 -2.76
CA PRO A 190 -7.40 -16.20 -1.73
C PRO A 190 -6.39 -15.08 -1.50
N LEU A 191 -6.86 -13.92 -1.06
CA LEU A 191 -6.01 -12.78 -0.67
C LEU A 191 -6.18 -12.46 0.81
N LEU A 192 -5.05 -12.24 1.48
CA LEU A 192 -4.96 -11.49 2.72
C LEU A 192 -4.08 -10.28 2.47
N THR A 193 -4.59 -9.09 2.79
CA THR A 193 -3.84 -7.83 2.77
C THR A 193 -4.10 -7.06 4.07
N GLY A 194 -3.35 -6.00 4.33
CA GLY A 194 -3.58 -5.16 5.49
C GLY A 194 -2.77 -3.87 5.46
N VAL A 195 -2.99 -3.08 6.51
CA VAL A 195 -2.37 -1.77 6.74
C VAL A 195 -2.09 -1.58 8.21
N THR A 196 -1.18 -0.67 8.55
CA THR A 196 -1.07 -0.12 9.90
C THR A 196 -2.01 1.06 10.10
N LYS A 197 -2.38 1.37 11.35
CA LYS A 197 -3.30 2.47 11.66
C LYS A 197 -2.80 3.84 11.21
N ASP A 198 -1.50 4.08 11.37
CA ASP A 198 -0.84 5.39 11.28
C ASP A 198 0.32 5.38 10.25
N GLU A 199 0.20 4.61 9.15
CA GLU A 199 1.25 4.34 8.12
C GLU A 199 2.32 5.45 7.97
N THR A 200 1.92 6.65 7.54
CA THR A 200 2.84 7.76 7.21
C THR A 200 3.17 8.67 8.40
N LYS A 201 2.51 8.50 9.54
CA LYS A 201 2.53 9.45 10.67
C LYS A 201 3.91 9.61 11.30
N ARG A 202 4.68 8.53 11.36
CA ARG A 202 6.06 8.55 11.86
C ARG A 202 6.96 9.41 10.97
N ALA A 203 6.92 9.21 9.66
CA ALA A 203 7.67 10.02 8.70
C ALA A 203 7.23 11.50 8.69
N VAL A 204 5.93 11.76 8.73
CA VAL A 204 5.34 13.11 8.76
C VAL A 204 5.73 13.88 10.03
N ARG A 205 5.71 13.23 11.21
CA ARG A 205 6.07 13.86 12.49
C ARG A 205 7.57 13.81 12.81
N GLY A 206 8.31 12.94 12.13
CA GLY A 206 9.75 12.78 12.21
C GLY A 206 10.46 13.55 11.09
N GLN A 207 11.14 12.82 10.20
CA GLN A 207 12.09 13.40 9.24
C GLN A 207 11.51 14.46 8.29
N PHE A 208 10.23 14.37 7.92
CA PHE A 208 9.60 15.34 7.02
C PHE A 208 8.99 16.55 7.75
N ARG A 209 8.89 16.51 9.09
CA ARG A 209 8.22 17.53 9.90
C ARG A 209 8.66 18.95 9.56
N LYS A 210 9.97 19.20 9.50
CA LYS A 210 10.52 20.55 9.24
C LYS A 210 10.14 21.07 7.85
N ASN A 211 10.25 20.22 6.82
CA ASN A 211 9.89 20.57 5.45
C ASN A 211 8.37 20.81 5.31
N ILE A 212 7.56 19.97 5.97
CA ILE A 212 6.11 20.09 5.99
C ILE A 212 5.65 21.38 6.67
N LEU A 213 6.17 21.70 7.86
CA LEU A 213 5.85 22.95 8.56
C LEU A 213 6.26 24.18 7.72
N GLN A 214 7.46 24.15 7.13
CA GLN A 214 7.88 25.21 6.20
C GLN A 214 6.92 25.37 5.01
N GLN A 215 6.38 24.28 4.44
CA GLN A 215 5.40 24.36 3.35
C GLN A 215 4.05 24.89 3.82
N LEU A 216 3.59 24.54 5.02
CA LEU A 216 2.38 25.10 5.63
C LEU A 216 2.50 26.62 5.87
N ASP A 217 3.66 27.08 6.33
CA ASP A 217 3.93 28.50 6.62
C ASP A 217 4.09 29.34 5.34
N THR A 218 4.66 28.77 4.28
CA THR A 218 5.06 29.51 3.06
C THR A 218 4.09 29.41 1.89
N ILE A 219 3.22 28.39 1.84
CA ILE A 219 2.32 28.13 0.71
C ILE A 219 0.86 28.28 1.17
N PRO A 220 0.16 29.37 0.80
CA PRO A 220 -1.26 29.55 1.13
C PRO A 220 -2.11 28.37 0.66
N ASN A 221 -3.00 27.88 1.52
CA ASN A 221 -3.86 26.73 1.28
C ASN A 221 -3.11 25.44 0.86
N PHE A 222 -1.85 25.25 1.28
CA PHE A 222 -0.99 24.12 0.89
C PHE A 222 -1.72 22.77 0.88
N LEU A 223 -2.52 22.49 1.91
CA LEU A 223 -3.21 21.21 2.07
C LEU A 223 -4.28 20.98 1.00
N ASP A 224 -5.24 21.89 0.86
CA ASP A 224 -6.32 21.78 -0.13
C ASP A 224 -5.79 21.89 -1.58
N GLN A 225 -4.93 22.87 -1.85
CA GLN A 225 -4.61 23.30 -3.22
C GLN A 225 -3.30 22.70 -3.77
N VAL A 226 -2.44 22.12 -2.93
CA VAL A 226 -1.17 21.53 -3.40
C VAL A 226 -1.08 20.05 -3.02
N LEU A 227 -1.23 19.70 -1.75
CA LEU A 227 -1.09 18.30 -1.29
C LEU A 227 -2.21 17.42 -1.83
N ILE A 228 -3.49 17.79 -1.62
CA ILE A 228 -4.62 17.00 -2.10
C ILE A 228 -4.62 16.92 -3.64
N GLU A 229 -4.36 18.02 -4.35
CA GLU A 229 -4.30 18.00 -5.81
C GLU A 229 -3.17 17.08 -6.32
N LYS A 230 -1.98 17.11 -5.68
CA LYS A 230 -0.87 16.22 -6.02
C LYS A 230 -1.21 14.75 -5.77
N LEU A 231 -1.85 14.42 -4.65
CA LEU A 231 -2.31 13.06 -4.35
C LEU A 231 -3.37 12.58 -5.35
N GLN A 232 -4.34 13.43 -5.70
CA GLN A 232 -5.37 13.12 -6.71
C GLN A 232 -4.81 12.89 -8.11
N LYS A 233 -3.72 13.58 -8.47
CA LYS A 233 -2.96 13.36 -9.72
C LYS A 233 -2.12 12.08 -9.72
N GLY A 234 -2.12 11.30 -8.62
CA GLY A 234 -1.50 9.97 -8.58
C GLY A 234 -2.08 9.02 -9.64
N PRO A 235 -1.29 8.11 -10.23
CA PRO A 235 -1.73 7.20 -11.29
C PRO A 235 -2.93 6.32 -10.91
N LEU A 236 -3.07 5.91 -9.65
CA LEU A 236 -4.23 5.16 -9.18
C LEU A 236 -5.51 6.01 -9.35
N ILE A 237 -5.61 7.14 -8.63
CA ILE A 237 -6.78 8.03 -8.65
C ILE A 237 -7.05 8.60 -10.06
N THR A 238 -6.00 8.85 -10.85
CA THR A 238 -6.12 9.30 -12.24
C THR A 238 -6.73 8.22 -13.15
N LYS A 239 -6.28 6.97 -13.06
CA LYS A 239 -6.86 5.85 -13.84
C LYS A 239 -8.30 5.55 -13.44
N LEU A 240 -8.61 5.63 -12.14
CA LEU A 240 -9.98 5.54 -11.63
C LEU A 240 -10.87 6.62 -12.24
N SER A 241 -10.45 7.88 -12.15
CA SER A 241 -11.19 9.03 -12.70
C SER A 241 -11.36 8.94 -14.24
N GLY A 242 -10.33 8.47 -14.95
CA GLY A 242 -10.37 8.24 -16.40
C GLY A 242 -11.34 7.14 -16.79
N ARG A 243 -11.35 6.00 -16.08
CA ARG A 243 -12.33 4.91 -16.28
C ARG A 243 -13.76 5.38 -16.07
N LEU A 244 -14.03 6.11 -14.99
CA LEU A 244 -15.37 6.69 -14.72
C LEU A 244 -15.81 7.64 -15.84
N THR A 245 -14.89 8.47 -16.35
CA THR A 245 -15.17 9.36 -17.49
C THR A 245 -15.47 8.58 -18.77
N ASN A 246 -14.75 7.49 -19.04
CA ASN A 246 -14.97 6.65 -20.21
C ASN A 246 -16.28 5.85 -20.12
N LEU A 247 -16.65 5.35 -18.95
CA LEU A 247 -17.95 4.70 -18.71
C LEU A 247 -19.11 5.70 -18.93
N ARG A 248 -19.00 6.94 -18.41
CA ARG A 248 -19.99 8.00 -18.67
C ARG A 248 -20.12 8.32 -20.16
N LYS A 249 -19.00 8.41 -20.90
CA LYS A 249 -19.03 8.61 -22.36
C LYS A 249 -19.73 7.46 -23.09
N LEU A 250 -19.43 6.22 -22.72
CA LEU A 250 -20.05 5.04 -23.32
C LEU A 250 -21.57 5.05 -23.10
N VAL A 251 -22.00 5.27 -21.86
CA VAL A 251 -23.42 5.32 -21.46
C VAL A 251 -24.17 6.42 -22.21
N ASN A 252 -23.62 7.63 -22.23
CA ASN A 252 -24.20 8.76 -22.94
C ASN A 252 -24.24 8.57 -24.47
N SER A 253 -23.44 7.66 -25.03
CA SER A 253 -23.44 7.33 -26.46
C SER A 253 -24.45 6.22 -26.84
N THR A 254 -24.99 5.50 -25.84
CA THR A 254 -25.92 4.39 -26.04
C THR A 254 -27.30 4.72 -25.47
N HIS A 255 -28.24 5.13 -26.33
CA HIS A 255 -29.60 5.53 -25.93
C HIS A 255 -30.50 4.40 -25.35
N SER A 256 -30.00 3.17 -25.18
CA SER A 256 -30.79 2.00 -24.77
C SER A 256 -30.04 1.11 -23.76
N LEU A 257 -29.83 1.60 -22.54
CA LEU A 257 -29.30 0.81 -21.43
C LEU A 257 -30.37 0.50 -20.39
N THR A 258 -30.28 -0.69 -19.80
CA THR A 258 -31.22 -1.20 -18.79
C THR A 258 -31.04 -0.52 -17.44
N ALA A 259 -32.11 -0.49 -16.63
CA ALA A 259 -32.12 0.13 -15.29
C ALA A 259 -30.92 -0.28 -14.42
N ASN A 260 -30.50 -1.55 -14.46
CA ASN A 260 -29.35 -2.06 -13.69
C ASN A 260 -28.02 -1.34 -13.99
N ILE A 261 -27.84 -0.81 -15.21
CA ILE A 261 -26.65 -0.03 -15.58
C ILE A 261 -26.83 1.43 -15.12
N GLN A 262 -28.05 1.95 -15.19
CA GLN A 262 -28.39 3.26 -14.63
C GLN A 262 -28.15 3.30 -13.11
N ASP A 263 -28.49 2.23 -12.38
CA ASP A 263 -28.27 2.09 -10.93
C ASP A 263 -26.78 1.89 -10.59
N ALA A 264 -26.05 1.06 -11.34
CA ALA A 264 -24.60 0.96 -11.21
C ALA A 264 -23.86 2.30 -11.44
N LEU A 265 -24.51 3.26 -12.10
CA LEU A 265 -24.00 4.60 -12.34
C LEU A 265 -24.59 5.65 -11.39
N SER A 266 -25.80 5.48 -10.86
CA SER A 266 -26.43 6.42 -9.91
C SER A 266 -25.69 6.48 -8.56
N GLY A 267 -25.05 5.37 -8.19
CA GLY A 267 -24.06 5.28 -7.11
C GLY A 267 -22.73 6.01 -7.38
N LEU A 268 -22.42 6.28 -8.65
CA LEU A 268 -21.30 7.11 -9.14
C LEU A 268 -21.76 8.51 -9.59
N ASP A 269 -23.07 8.79 -9.46
CA ASP A 269 -23.71 10.02 -9.91
C ASP A 269 -23.93 10.97 -8.73
N SER A 270 -22.80 11.46 -8.24
CA SER A 270 -22.77 12.77 -7.62
C SER A 270 -21.63 13.57 -8.21
N ALA A 271 -21.97 14.53 -9.06
CA ALA A 271 -21.18 15.74 -9.28
C ALA A 271 -21.19 16.65 -8.03
N LEU A 272 -21.13 16.07 -6.83
CA LEU A 272 -20.84 16.80 -5.61
C LEU A 272 -19.41 17.35 -5.74
N PRO A 273 -19.18 18.66 -5.56
CA PRO A 273 -17.83 19.20 -5.50
C PRO A 273 -17.10 18.55 -4.32
N ILE A 274 -16.15 17.67 -4.62
CA ILE A 274 -15.40 16.94 -3.60
C ILE A 274 -14.48 17.92 -2.91
N ASN A 275 -14.89 18.31 -1.70
CA ASN A 275 -14.22 19.34 -0.93
C ASN A 275 -13.52 18.70 0.28
N PHE A 276 -12.20 18.59 0.20
CA PHE A 276 -11.39 18.03 1.30
C PHE A 276 -11.35 18.94 2.54
N LYS A 277 -11.78 20.21 2.47
CA LYS A 277 -11.82 21.14 3.61
C LYS A 277 -12.50 20.58 4.85
N ASN A 278 -13.62 19.89 4.69
CA ASN A 278 -14.37 19.31 5.80
C ASN A 278 -13.74 18.02 6.37
N TYR A 279 -12.86 17.36 5.59
CA TYR A 279 -12.06 16.24 6.07
C TYR A 279 -10.80 16.73 6.81
N LEU A 280 -10.17 17.76 6.23
CA LEU A 280 -8.95 18.39 6.72
C LEU A 280 -9.20 19.19 8.01
N LYS A 281 -10.20 20.08 8.05
CA LYS A 281 -10.53 20.96 9.20
C LYS A 281 -9.29 21.63 9.81
N THR A 282 -8.44 22.19 8.95
CA THR A 282 -7.12 22.70 9.32
C THR A 282 -7.20 24.09 9.92
N ASP A 283 -6.44 24.31 10.99
CA ASP A 283 -6.28 25.59 11.68
C ASP A 283 -4.84 26.04 11.50
N THR A 284 -4.60 27.26 10.99
CA THR A 284 -3.25 27.79 10.76
C THR A 284 -2.44 27.98 12.06
N SER A 285 -3.10 27.99 13.22
CA SER A 285 -2.44 28.02 14.53
C SER A 285 -2.12 26.63 15.11
N ASP A 286 -2.76 25.55 14.62
CA ASP A 286 -2.54 24.19 15.10
C ASP A 286 -1.59 23.39 14.20
N ALA A 287 -0.29 23.64 14.36
CA ALA A 287 0.77 22.87 13.71
C ALA A 287 0.71 21.36 14.01
N ALA A 288 0.21 20.95 15.17
CA ALA A 288 0.16 19.53 15.57
C ALA A 288 -1.03 18.81 14.92
N GLY A 289 -2.21 19.42 14.92
CA GLY A 289 -3.39 18.97 14.19
C GLY A 289 -3.15 18.89 12.69
N ASN A 290 -2.53 19.92 12.10
CA ASN A 290 -2.18 19.92 10.68
C ASN A 290 -1.22 18.77 10.32
N LEU A 291 -0.19 18.49 11.15
CA LEU A 291 0.69 17.34 10.95
C LEU A 291 -0.06 16.00 11.04
N ASN A 292 -0.99 15.84 12.00
CA ASN A 292 -1.81 14.64 12.07
C ASN A 292 -2.71 14.52 10.82
N LYS A 293 -3.29 15.62 10.34
CA LYS A 293 -4.14 15.63 9.13
C LYS A 293 -3.38 15.31 7.85
N ILE A 294 -2.11 15.73 7.75
CA ILE A 294 -1.21 15.31 6.66
C ILE A 294 -0.94 13.81 6.73
N ALA A 295 -0.74 13.25 7.93
CA ALA A 295 -0.61 11.82 8.11
C ALA A 295 -1.88 11.07 7.68
N ASP A 296 -3.06 11.52 8.12
CA ASP A 296 -4.35 10.93 7.73
C ASP A 296 -4.53 10.89 6.20
N VAL A 297 -4.39 12.03 5.51
CA VAL A 297 -4.62 12.09 4.05
C VAL A 297 -3.57 11.33 3.24
N THR A 298 -2.31 11.30 3.69
CA THR A 298 -1.25 10.56 2.99
C THR A 298 -1.32 9.06 3.25
N GLY A 299 -1.62 8.64 4.48
CA GLY A 299 -1.90 7.24 4.80
C GLY A 299 -3.12 6.72 4.04
N ASP A 300 -4.18 7.52 3.94
CA ASP A 300 -5.36 7.15 3.15
C ASP A 300 -5.04 7.00 1.65
N ALA A 301 -4.41 8.00 1.04
CA ALA A 301 -4.14 7.99 -0.40
C ALA A 301 -3.10 6.95 -0.83
N LEU A 302 -2.07 6.71 0.00
CA LEU A 302 -0.90 5.90 -0.37
C LEU A 302 -0.96 4.45 0.12
N PHE A 303 -1.79 4.13 1.12
CA PHE A 303 -1.89 2.79 1.73
C PHE A 303 -3.33 2.29 1.84
N ASN A 304 -4.21 2.99 2.57
CA ASN A 304 -5.57 2.49 2.82
C ASN A 304 -6.39 2.35 1.54
N LEU A 305 -6.28 3.31 0.62
CA LEU A 305 -6.94 3.25 -0.68
C LEU A 305 -6.40 2.09 -1.54
N PRO A 306 -5.08 1.95 -1.82
CA PRO A 306 -4.56 0.77 -2.49
C PRO A 306 -4.97 -0.57 -1.85
N ALA A 307 -4.93 -0.69 -0.53
CA ALA A 307 -5.35 -1.91 0.18
C ALA A 307 -6.84 -2.21 0.00
N PHE A 308 -7.71 -1.21 0.20
CA PHE A 308 -9.15 -1.29 -0.07
C PHE A 308 -9.41 -1.75 -1.50
N MET A 309 -8.77 -1.12 -2.48
CA MET A 309 -9.00 -1.39 -3.89
C MET A 309 -8.58 -2.81 -4.26
N THR A 310 -7.40 -3.23 -3.80
CA THR A 310 -6.89 -4.61 -3.98
C THR A 310 -7.89 -5.63 -3.45
N ALA A 311 -8.36 -5.45 -2.21
CA ALA A 311 -9.28 -6.40 -1.59
C ALA A 311 -10.69 -6.36 -2.21
N GLN A 312 -11.26 -5.18 -2.49
CA GLN A 312 -12.60 -5.00 -3.04
C GLN A 312 -12.74 -5.58 -4.45
N TYR A 313 -11.75 -5.39 -5.31
CA TYR A 313 -11.82 -5.81 -6.71
C TYR A 313 -11.14 -7.15 -6.99
N TRP A 314 -10.74 -7.89 -5.94
CA TRP A 314 -10.30 -9.28 -6.05
C TRP A 314 -11.46 -10.20 -6.42
N LYS A 315 -11.64 -10.50 -7.71
CA LYS A 315 -12.81 -11.25 -8.21
C LYS A 315 -12.51 -12.71 -8.55
N GLY A 316 -13.30 -13.62 -7.98
CA GLY A 316 -13.23 -15.07 -8.22
C GLY A 316 -12.69 -15.89 -7.04
N ALA A 317 -12.08 -15.23 -6.05
CA ALA A 317 -11.59 -15.83 -4.81
C ALA A 317 -11.93 -14.92 -3.61
N PRO A 318 -11.99 -15.45 -2.37
CA PRO A 318 -12.19 -14.63 -1.18
C PRO A 318 -11.01 -13.68 -0.96
N SER A 319 -11.31 -12.47 -0.51
CA SER A 319 -10.31 -11.50 -0.02
C SER A 319 -10.60 -11.11 1.42
N TYR A 320 -9.54 -10.79 2.17
CA TYR A 320 -9.59 -10.39 3.57
C TYR A 320 -8.65 -9.22 3.81
N LEU A 321 -9.02 -8.34 4.74
CA LEU A 321 -8.23 -7.17 5.13
C LEU A 321 -8.05 -7.14 6.66
N TYR A 322 -6.86 -6.77 7.12
CA TYR A 322 -6.61 -6.40 8.52
C TYR A 322 -6.15 -4.94 8.67
N SER A 323 -6.46 -4.36 9.83
CA SER A 323 -5.94 -3.08 10.31
C SER A 323 -5.11 -3.37 11.55
N PHE A 324 -3.81 -3.12 11.52
CA PHE A 324 -2.94 -3.30 12.69
C PHE A 324 -2.96 -2.04 13.55
N GLU A 325 -3.50 -2.15 14.77
CA GLU A 325 -3.84 -1.01 15.63
C GLU A 325 -3.22 -1.10 17.04
N HIS A 326 -2.36 -2.08 17.30
CA HIS A 326 -1.69 -2.23 18.59
C HIS A 326 -0.46 -1.33 18.72
N SER A 327 -0.40 -0.55 19.82
CA SER A 327 0.72 0.32 20.16
C SER A 327 1.49 -0.25 21.37
N GLY A 328 2.24 -1.32 21.11
CA GLY A 328 2.95 -2.11 22.13
C GLY A 328 4.33 -1.63 22.55
N GLY A 329 4.97 -2.38 23.44
CA GLY A 329 6.33 -2.14 23.96
C GLY A 329 7.45 -2.67 23.07
N LEU A 330 7.14 -3.62 22.18
CA LEU A 330 8.10 -4.20 21.24
C LEU A 330 8.67 -3.17 20.26
N ASN A 331 9.90 -3.43 19.80
CA ASN A 331 10.57 -2.60 18.81
C ASN A 331 9.74 -2.44 17.54
N ARG A 332 9.56 -1.20 17.12
CA ARG A 332 8.72 -0.80 15.99
C ARG A 332 9.49 -0.87 14.67
N GLY A 333 8.85 -0.52 13.54
CA GLY A 333 9.37 -0.77 12.19
C GLY A 333 10.79 -0.29 11.87
N PHE A 334 11.39 0.57 12.71
CA PHE A 334 12.81 0.93 12.65
C PHE A 334 13.77 -0.27 12.59
N SER A 335 13.51 -1.32 13.38
CA SER A 335 14.40 -2.49 13.44
C SER A 335 14.33 -3.41 12.22
N PHE A 336 13.35 -3.20 11.32
CA PHE A 336 13.17 -4.02 10.10
C PHE A 336 13.35 -3.23 8.80
N LEU A 337 13.16 -1.91 8.84
CA LEU A 337 13.07 -1.05 7.65
C LEU A 337 14.10 0.08 7.67
N GLN A 338 15.23 -0.09 8.38
CA GLN A 338 16.28 0.93 8.54
C GLN A 338 16.64 1.59 7.19
N GLY A 339 16.68 2.92 7.18
CA GLY A 339 16.90 3.72 5.97
C GLY A 339 15.62 4.06 5.18
N SER A 340 14.49 3.36 5.41
CA SER A 340 13.23 3.67 4.71
C SER A 340 12.68 5.05 5.12
N PRO A 341 12.32 5.91 4.14
CA PRO A 341 11.73 7.22 4.44
C PRO A 341 10.36 7.20 5.13
N LEU A 342 9.70 6.03 5.24
CA LEU A 342 8.43 5.86 5.96
C LEU A 342 8.61 5.72 7.48
N ILE A 343 9.77 5.22 7.93
CA ILE A 343 10.11 5.16 9.36
C ILE A 343 10.91 6.39 9.81
N GLY A 344 11.79 6.91 8.94
CA GLY A 344 12.74 7.99 9.23
C GLY A 344 13.76 7.70 10.35
N ASN A 345 14.70 8.65 10.52
CA ASN A 345 15.60 8.70 11.68
C ASN A 345 14.90 9.46 12.81
N VAL A 346 14.19 8.75 13.69
CA VAL A 346 13.26 9.36 14.66
C VAL A 346 13.70 9.10 16.10
N SER A 347 13.66 10.15 16.94
CA SER A 347 13.87 10.02 18.39
C SER A 347 12.67 9.32 19.05
N ILE A 348 12.95 8.53 20.09
CA ILE A 348 12.00 7.62 20.76
C ILE A 348 10.65 8.30 21.09
N ASP A 349 10.67 9.55 21.53
CA ASP A 349 9.46 10.32 21.93
C ASP A 349 8.42 10.48 20.82
N ALA A 350 8.82 10.50 19.55
CA ALA A 350 7.89 10.61 18.42
C ALA A 350 7.36 9.24 17.94
N ALA A 351 7.92 8.13 18.42
CA ALA A 351 7.49 6.77 18.07
C ALA A 351 6.35 6.24 18.98
N ASN A 352 6.32 6.63 20.26
CA ASN A 352 5.52 5.96 21.29
C ASN A 352 3.99 6.01 21.10
N ASN A 353 3.45 7.03 20.42
CA ASN A 353 2.00 7.25 20.24
C ASN A 353 1.50 7.10 18.78
N SER A 354 2.13 6.22 18.00
CA SER A 354 1.67 5.86 16.64
C SER A 354 1.94 4.40 16.31
N VAL A 355 1.00 3.76 15.62
CA VAL A 355 1.15 2.41 15.04
C VAL A 355 1.48 2.59 13.57
N GLY A 356 2.76 2.87 13.31
CA GLY A 356 3.26 3.29 12.00
C GLY A 356 3.74 2.14 11.13
N HIS A 357 4.13 2.48 9.90
CA HIS A 357 4.54 1.53 8.88
C HIS A 357 5.64 0.54 9.36
N GLY A 358 5.37 -0.77 9.24
CA GLY A 358 6.27 -1.85 9.63
C GLY A 358 6.27 -2.23 11.11
N ASP A 359 5.43 -1.61 11.95
CA ASP A 359 5.33 -1.94 13.38
C ASP A 359 4.77 -3.35 13.63
N GLU A 360 3.96 -3.87 12.70
CA GLU A 360 3.39 -5.21 12.77
C GLU A 360 4.44 -6.32 12.57
N LEU A 361 5.59 -6.01 11.96
CA LEU A 361 6.66 -6.97 11.68
C LEU A 361 7.23 -7.59 12.97
N ALA A 362 7.32 -6.81 14.04
CA ALA A 362 7.77 -7.25 15.36
C ALA A 362 6.84 -8.28 16.04
N TYR A 363 5.62 -8.43 15.51
CA TYR A 363 4.64 -9.41 15.98
C TYR A 363 4.63 -10.68 15.11
N LEU A 364 5.44 -10.73 14.05
CA LEU A 364 5.71 -11.91 13.22
C LEU A 364 7.15 -12.41 13.35
N PHE A 365 8.09 -11.51 13.59
CA PHE A 365 9.53 -11.73 13.59
C PHE A 365 10.20 -11.06 14.79
N ASP A 366 11.28 -11.67 15.28
CA ASP A 366 12.23 -11.03 16.20
C ASP A 366 13.27 -10.28 15.36
N ALA A 367 13.71 -9.10 15.80
CA ALA A 367 14.68 -8.29 15.08
C ALA A 367 16.12 -8.76 15.34
N GLN A 368 16.90 -8.91 14.28
CA GLN A 368 18.29 -9.43 14.34
C GLN A 368 19.20 -8.63 13.41
N ASP A 369 20.50 -8.57 13.74
CA ASP A 369 21.54 -8.05 12.85
C ASP A 369 21.89 -9.05 11.73
N LEU A 370 22.88 -8.71 10.89
CA LEU A 370 23.29 -9.54 9.75
C LEU A 370 23.96 -10.85 10.18
N GLU A 371 24.56 -10.85 11.38
CA GLU A 371 25.20 -11.97 12.04
C GLU A 371 24.20 -12.87 12.79
N GLY A 372 22.95 -12.42 12.95
CA GLY A 372 21.86 -13.15 13.61
C GLY A 372 21.73 -12.90 15.11
N ASN A 373 22.47 -11.95 15.68
CA ASN A 373 22.32 -11.53 17.07
C ASN A 373 21.02 -10.73 17.25
N PRO A 374 20.32 -10.85 18.39
CA PRO A 374 19.15 -10.02 18.68
C PRO A 374 19.53 -8.54 18.71
N LEU A 375 18.74 -7.69 18.05
CA LEU A 375 18.81 -6.24 18.25
C LEU A 375 18.19 -5.89 19.63
N PRO A 376 18.57 -4.76 20.26
CA PRO A 376 18.01 -4.39 21.57
C PRO A 376 16.51 -4.09 21.50
N GLU A 377 15.67 -5.04 21.91
CA GLU A 377 14.21 -4.89 21.97
C GLU A 377 13.73 -4.40 23.35
N GLY A 378 12.64 -3.63 23.39
CA GLY A 378 11.88 -3.37 24.61
C GLY A 378 11.22 -4.65 25.14
N GLU A 379 11.03 -4.75 26.46
CA GLU A 379 10.38 -5.92 27.06
C GLU A 379 8.93 -6.06 26.57
N ALA A 380 8.57 -7.27 26.12
CA ALA A 380 7.24 -7.59 25.65
C ALA A 380 6.23 -7.58 26.81
N THR A 381 5.20 -6.73 26.71
CA THR A 381 4.08 -6.74 27.65
C THR A 381 3.18 -7.96 27.43
N GLU A 382 2.32 -8.28 28.40
CA GLU A 382 1.32 -9.36 28.25
C GLU A 382 0.42 -9.15 27.01
N ASP A 383 0.07 -7.90 26.73
CA ASP A 383 -0.72 -7.52 25.56
C ASP A 383 0.07 -7.65 24.26
N ASP A 384 1.39 -7.44 24.26
CA ASP A 384 2.25 -7.71 23.10
C ASP A 384 2.28 -9.21 22.77
N LEU A 385 2.35 -10.06 23.80
CA LEU A 385 2.32 -11.51 23.64
C LEU A 385 0.95 -12.00 23.12
N LYS A 386 -0.16 -11.44 23.61
CA LYS A 386 -1.51 -11.70 23.07
C LYS A 386 -1.58 -11.33 21.59
N VAL A 387 -1.14 -10.12 21.22
CA VAL A 387 -1.19 -9.64 19.83
C VAL A 387 -0.28 -10.48 18.91
N ARG A 388 0.92 -10.84 19.36
CA ARG A 388 1.84 -11.72 18.64
C ARG A 388 1.22 -13.11 18.39
N ASN A 389 0.54 -13.69 19.39
CA ASN A 389 -0.16 -14.96 19.22
C ASN A 389 -1.35 -14.82 18.24
N THR A 390 -2.22 -13.83 18.42
CA THR A 390 -3.38 -13.57 17.56
C THR A 390 -2.97 -13.33 16.10
N PHE A 391 -1.95 -12.51 15.86
CA PHE A 391 -1.53 -12.18 14.51
C PHE A 391 -0.83 -13.36 13.81
N THR A 392 0.02 -14.10 14.53
CA THR A 392 0.65 -15.30 13.96
C THR A 392 -0.36 -16.44 13.73
N LYS A 393 -1.36 -16.63 14.60
CA LYS A 393 -2.49 -17.54 14.37
C LYS A 393 -3.24 -17.14 13.10
N LEU A 394 -3.60 -15.87 12.94
CA LEU A 394 -4.29 -15.36 11.74
C LEU A 394 -3.53 -15.64 10.43
N ILE A 395 -2.21 -15.37 10.41
CA ILE A 395 -1.37 -15.68 9.23
C ILE A 395 -1.34 -17.20 8.97
N ALA A 396 -1.25 -18.02 10.01
CA ALA A 396 -1.19 -19.46 9.88
C ALA A 396 -2.53 -20.09 9.45
N ASP A 397 -3.65 -19.58 9.96
CA ASP A 397 -4.99 -20.01 9.56
C ASP A 397 -5.25 -19.67 8.09
N PHE A 398 -4.88 -18.45 7.65
CA PHE A 398 -4.91 -18.09 6.23
C PHE A 398 -4.00 -19.00 5.38
N ALA A 399 -2.78 -19.29 5.84
CA ALA A 399 -1.85 -20.18 5.12
C ALA A 399 -2.38 -21.63 4.98
N ARG A 400 -3.06 -22.15 6.01
CA ARG A 400 -3.61 -23.52 6.02
C ARG A 400 -4.94 -23.65 5.29
N HIS A 401 -5.80 -22.62 5.34
CA HIS A 401 -7.20 -22.74 4.93
C HIS A 401 -7.57 -21.84 3.76
N GLY A 402 -6.88 -20.71 3.57
CA GLY A 402 -7.29 -19.66 2.64
C GLY A 402 -8.43 -18.79 3.19
N SER A 403 -8.70 -18.89 4.49
CA SER A 403 -9.73 -18.17 5.25
C SER A 403 -9.15 -17.78 6.62
N ILE A 404 -9.80 -16.84 7.32
CA ILE A 404 -9.32 -16.32 8.60
C ILE A 404 -10.33 -16.58 9.71
N THR A 405 -9.83 -17.06 10.84
CA THR A 405 -10.57 -17.26 12.08
C THR A 405 -10.05 -16.32 13.17
N VAL A 406 -10.98 -15.67 13.88
CA VAL A 406 -10.72 -14.79 15.03
C VAL A 406 -11.68 -15.22 16.12
N ASP A 407 -11.16 -15.61 17.28
CA ASP A 407 -11.95 -16.15 18.40
C ASP A 407 -12.95 -17.23 17.96
N ASP A 408 -12.44 -18.12 17.09
CA ASP A 408 -13.11 -19.26 16.44
C ASP A 408 -14.32 -18.90 15.53
N ALA A 409 -14.58 -17.61 15.32
CA ALA A 409 -15.47 -17.10 14.28
C ALA A 409 -14.73 -16.87 12.96
N ASN A 410 -15.33 -17.29 11.84
CA ASN A 410 -14.81 -16.96 10.50
C ASN A 410 -15.03 -15.47 10.19
N LEU A 411 -13.98 -14.76 9.80
CA LEU A 411 -14.08 -13.40 9.25
C LEU A 411 -14.83 -13.47 7.91
N PRO A 412 -15.93 -12.71 7.71
CA PRO A 412 -16.57 -12.59 6.40
C PRO A 412 -15.64 -11.94 5.38
N THR A 413 -15.80 -12.26 4.10
CA THR A 413 -14.89 -11.73 3.06
C THR A 413 -15.05 -10.22 2.86
N PHE A 414 -13.96 -9.54 2.57
CA PHE A 414 -13.91 -8.10 2.34
C PHE A 414 -14.66 -7.71 1.06
N ASN A 415 -14.51 -8.51 0.01
CA ASN A 415 -15.25 -8.38 -1.26
C ASN A 415 -16.72 -8.88 -1.17
N GLY A 416 -17.20 -9.27 0.00
CA GLY A 416 -18.57 -9.77 0.22
C GLY A 416 -19.66 -8.69 0.31
N GLY A 417 -19.30 -7.39 0.30
CA GLY A 417 -20.24 -6.27 0.31
C GLY A 417 -19.90 -5.20 1.35
N ASP A 418 -19.88 -5.58 2.63
CA ASP A 418 -19.72 -4.65 3.76
C ASP A 418 -18.27 -4.21 4.05
N ASN A 419 -17.28 -4.67 3.27
CA ASN A 419 -15.85 -4.44 3.53
C ASN A 419 -15.43 -4.83 4.94
N ASN A 420 -15.74 -6.08 5.29
CA ASN A 420 -15.42 -6.69 6.56
C ASN A 420 -13.90 -6.86 6.73
N PHE A 421 -13.38 -6.42 7.87
CA PHE A 421 -11.96 -6.44 8.21
C PHE A 421 -11.77 -6.76 9.70
N VAL A 422 -10.55 -7.13 10.08
CA VAL A 422 -10.19 -7.36 11.49
C VAL A 422 -9.23 -6.28 11.99
N GLN A 423 -9.53 -5.69 13.15
CA GLN A 423 -8.59 -4.86 13.89
C GLN A 423 -7.70 -5.73 14.78
N ILE A 424 -6.39 -5.70 14.53
CA ILE A 424 -5.38 -6.43 15.30
C ILE A 424 -4.92 -5.54 16.47
N LYS A 425 -5.34 -5.94 17.66
CA LYS A 425 -5.09 -5.34 18.98
C LYS A 425 -5.33 -6.42 20.06
N PRO A 426 -5.02 -6.20 21.35
CA PRO A 426 -4.99 -7.28 22.35
C PRO A 426 -6.29 -8.09 22.44
N ASN A 427 -7.42 -7.41 22.28
CA ASN A 427 -8.72 -8.03 22.00
C ASN A 427 -9.08 -7.70 20.53
N PRO A 428 -8.93 -8.64 19.58
CA PRO A 428 -9.19 -8.37 18.17
C PRO A 428 -10.66 -8.05 17.93
N VAL A 429 -10.95 -7.20 16.94
CA VAL A 429 -12.34 -6.79 16.64
C VAL A 429 -12.65 -7.04 15.18
N LEU A 430 -13.69 -7.83 14.92
CA LEU A 430 -14.33 -7.93 13.61
C LEU A 430 -15.13 -6.64 13.37
N ALA A 431 -14.79 -5.92 12.31
CA ALA A 431 -15.39 -4.66 11.94
C ALA A 431 -15.81 -4.66 10.47
N SER A 432 -16.68 -3.74 10.09
CA SER A 432 -17.14 -3.53 8.71
C SER A 432 -16.96 -2.08 8.29
N ASN A 433 -17.23 -1.77 7.03
CA ASN A 433 -17.20 -0.42 6.48
C ASN A 433 -15.80 0.22 6.60
N PHE A 434 -14.73 -0.53 6.29
CA PHE A 434 -13.35 -0.05 6.32
C PHE A 434 -13.18 1.29 5.59
N LYS A 435 -12.78 2.33 6.35
CA LYS A 435 -12.52 3.70 5.85
C LYS A 435 -13.65 4.24 4.96
N TYR A 436 -14.90 3.99 5.37
CA TYR A 436 -16.10 4.16 4.53
C TYR A 436 -16.21 5.51 3.82
N CYS A 437 -16.02 6.60 4.57
CA CYS A 437 -16.17 7.96 4.05
C CYS A 437 -14.90 8.47 3.38
N GLU A 438 -13.73 8.08 3.89
CA GLU A 438 -12.42 8.46 3.37
C GLU A 438 -12.19 7.84 1.99
N VAL A 439 -12.42 6.52 1.86
CA VAL A 439 -12.38 5.83 0.57
C VAL A 439 -13.38 6.43 -0.41
N ALA A 440 -14.60 6.74 0.04
CA ALA A 440 -15.62 7.37 -0.81
C ALA A 440 -15.19 8.76 -1.32
N LEU A 441 -14.53 9.55 -0.47
CA LEU A 441 -13.98 10.87 -0.80
C LEU A 441 -12.87 10.77 -1.87
N TRP A 442 -11.97 9.79 -1.74
CA TRP A 442 -10.90 9.56 -2.72
C TRP A 442 -11.36 8.91 -4.04
N THR A 443 -12.34 7.99 -3.98
CA THR A 443 -12.83 7.22 -5.15
C THR A 443 -14.02 7.85 -5.87
N LYS A 444 -14.66 8.86 -5.27
CA LYS A 444 -15.89 9.51 -5.77
C LYS A 444 -17.12 8.60 -5.79
N ILE A 445 -17.21 7.62 -4.87
CA ILE A 445 -18.40 6.76 -4.70
C ILE A 445 -19.53 7.59 -4.06
N GLY A 446 -20.40 8.13 -4.90
CA GLY A 446 -21.47 9.05 -4.52
C GLY A 446 -22.49 8.45 -3.55
N GLU A 447 -22.82 7.17 -3.66
CA GLU A 447 -23.68 6.45 -2.71
C GLU A 447 -23.19 6.56 -1.25
N ARG A 448 -21.90 6.30 -1.03
CA ARG A 448 -21.28 6.40 0.30
C ARG A 448 -21.24 7.85 0.77
N LEU A 449 -20.89 8.80 -0.11
CA LEU A 449 -20.89 10.23 0.22
C LEU A 449 -22.30 10.78 0.53
N LYS A 450 -23.35 10.20 -0.04
CA LYS A 450 -24.76 10.54 0.25
C LYS A 450 -25.18 10.04 1.65
N SER A 451 -24.61 8.93 2.13
CA SER A 451 -24.92 8.25 3.40
C SER A 451 -24.86 9.17 4.64
N ARG A 452 -25.68 8.85 5.65
CA ARG A 452 -25.69 9.56 6.95
C ARG A 452 -24.34 9.55 7.65
N TYR A 453 -23.54 8.49 7.48
CA TYR A 453 -22.22 8.35 8.10
C TYR A 453 -21.23 9.42 7.61
N CYS A 454 -21.41 9.93 6.38
CA CYS A 454 -20.51 10.91 5.77
C CYS A 454 -21.06 12.34 5.81
N GLN A 455 -22.08 12.62 6.61
CA GLN A 455 -22.64 13.97 6.76
C GLN A 455 -21.58 15.01 7.18
N PHE A 456 -20.58 14.62 7.97
CA PHE A 456 -19.48 15.50 8.40
C PHE A 456 -18.60 16.01 7.25
N LEU A 457 -18.64 15.37 6.06
CA LEU A 457 -17.95 15.81 4.86
C LEU A 457 -18.76 16.82 4.04
N LYS A 458 -20.10 16.84 4.19
CA LYS A 458 -20.97 17.74 3.41
C LYS A 458 -20.75 19.19 3.87
N PRO A 459 -20.79 20.19 2.96
CA PRO A 459 -20.89 21.58 3.36
C PRO A 459 -22.09 21.78 4.29
N LEU A 460 -21.98 22.68 5.26
CA LEU A 460 -23.16 23.12 5.99
C LEU A 460 -24.09 23.82 4.98
N GLU A 461 -25.26 23.26 4.74
CA GLU A 461 -26.33 23.93 4.01
C GLU A 461 -26.79 25.12 4.86
N VAL A 462 -26.42 26.31 4.42
CA VAL A 462 -27.01 27.57 4.90
C VAL A 462 -28.32 27.73 4.15
N ASP A 463 -29.43 27.76 4.88
CA ASP A 463 -30.73 28.00 4.26
C ASP A 463 -30.86 29.45 3.76
N ALA A 464 -31.90 29.73 2.97
CA ALA A 464 -32.17 31.06 2.45
C ALA A 464 -32.55 32.11 3.53
N SER A 465 -32.62 31.72 4.82
CA SER A 465 -32.84 32.61 5.96
C SER A 465 -31.55 32.89 6.76
N GLY A 466 -30.42 32.29 6.38
CA GLY A 466 -29.12 32.50 7.02
C GLY A 466 -28.90 31.69 8.30
N GLN A 467 -29.78 30.74 8.63
CA GLN A 467 -29.57 29.85 9.77
C GLN A 467 -28.68 28.65 9.40
N LYS A 468 -27.77 28.30 10.31
CA LYS A 468 -26.97 27.08 10.22
C LYS A 468 -27.79 25.92 10.74
N ASN A 469 -28.21 24.99 9.88
CA ASN A 469 -28.88 23.77 10.31
C ASN A 469 -27.93 22.88 11.13
N LEU A 470 -28.10 22.91 12.45
CA LEU A 470 -27.48 21.98 13.39
C LEU A 470 -28.22 20.64 13.33
N ASN A 471 -27.92 19.82 12.32
CA ASN A 471 -28.27 18.40 12.39
C ASN A 471 -27.51 17.77 13.57
N PRO A 472 -28.19 17.18 14.57
CA PRO A 472 -27.53 16.64 15.75
C PRO A 472 -26.63 15.47 15.37
N ILE A 473 -25.35 15.58 15.72
CA ILE A 473 -24.36 14.53 15.49
C ILE A 473 -24.65 13.38 16.45
N VAL A 474 -25.35 12.35 15.96
CA VAL A 474 -25.42 11.05 16.65
C VAL A 474 -24.11 10.31 16.40
N LEU A 475 -23.11 10.59 17.24
CA LEU A 475 -21.96 9.69 17.38
C LEU A 475 -22.47 8.33 17.88
N PRO A 476 -22.05 7.20 17.28
CA PRO A 476 -22.35 5.91 17.88
C PRO A 476 -21.63 5.83 19.23
N HIS A 477 -22.40 5.74 20.31
CA HIS A 477 -21.86 5.36 21.60
C HIS A 477 -21.09 4.05 21.46
N SER A 478 -19.88 4.02 22.02
CA SER A 478 -19.25 2.77 22.42
C SER A 478 -20.24 1.97 23.27
N GLN A 479 -20.31 0.65 23.08
CA GLN A 479 -20.95 -0.20 24.07
C GLN A 479 -20.07 -0.26 25.32
N LEU A 480 -20.22 0.79 26.15
CA LEU A 480 -19.83 0.75 27.54
C LEU A 480 -20.79 -0.18 28.26
N SER A 481 -20.28 -1.35 28.64
CA SER A 481 -20.96 -2.26 29.55
C SER A 481 -21.29 -1.54 30.87
N ARG A 482 -22.57 -1.30 31.11
CA ARG A 482 -23.13 -1.13 32.45
C ARG A 482 -24.44 -1.90 32.53
N ASN A 483 -24.46 -2.90 33.39
CA ASN A 483 -25.62 -3.24 34.19
C ASN A 483 -25.11 -3.76 35.54
N THR A 484 -25.60 -3.11 36.60
CA THR A 484 -25.74 -3.59 37.99
C THR A 484 -24.61 -4.43 38.58
#